data_AF-A0A433P4Z2-F1
#
_entry.id   AF-A0A433P4Z2-F1
#
_cell.length_a   1.000
_cell.length_b   1.000
_cell.length_c   1.000
_cell.angle_alpha   90.00
_cell.angle_beta   90.00
_cell.angle_gamma   90.00
#
_symmetry.space_group_name_H-M   'P 1'
#
loop_
_entity.id
_entity.type
_entity.pdbx_description
1 polymer ?
#
loop_
_entity_poly.entity_id
_entity_poly.type
_entity_poly.pdbx_seq_one_letter_code
_entity_poly.pdbx_strand_id
1 'polypeptide(L)'
;MLIFPSFRLAAADSVISHSPPPHKRHHPAHYPPTALAHPPMALVHKRKSPPSHHITPTNTVLAPPTSASSAPTSSTRGHPKPKRSKKPPIARNIRRVQPVERDEHGRYKLPAQVGILLVHQLGYIVPDRESFHNERYIWPVGFTVSR
;
A
#
# COMPACT_ATOMS: atom_id res chain seq x y z
N MET A 1 15.87 9.44 -66.93
CA MET A 1 16.52 10.56 -66.22
C MET A 1 15.43 11.25 -65.41
N LEU A 2 15.48 11.17 -64.07
CA LEU A 2 14.44 11.65 -63.15
C LEU A 2 14.72 13.10 -62.76
N ILE A 3 13.71 13.97 -62.77
CA ILE A 3 13.79 15.33 -62.20
C ILE A 3 12.53 15.55 -61.35
N PHE A 4 12.72 15.69 -60.03
CA PHE A 4 11.72 16.15 -59.07
C PHE A 4 11.82 17.67 -58.89
N PRO A 5 10.71 18.42 -58.69
CA PRO A 5 10.79 19.81 -58.27
C PRO A 5 10.79 19.97 -56.74
N SER A 6 11.70 20.83 -56.26
CA SER A 6 11.85 21.30 -54.89
C SER A 6 10.68 22.18 -54.43
N PHE A 7 10.16 21.95 -53.23
CA PHE A 7 9.30 22.92 -52.52
C PHE A 7 10.10 23.69 -51.47
N ARG A 8 9.95 25.01 -51.50
CA ARG A 8 10.63 26.03 -50.68
C ARG A 8 9.78 26.37 -49.45
N LEU A 9 10.43 26.53 -48.30
CA LEU A 9 9.85 26.94 -47.01
C LEU A 9 10.09 28.45 -46.74
N ALA A 10 9.28 28.99 -45.80
CA ALA A 10 9.38 30.26 -45.05
C ALA A 10 8.38 31.33 -45.49
N ALA A 11 7.79 32.18 -44.64
CA ALA A 11 7.64 32.31 -43.19
C ALA A 11 6.58 33.43 -42.99
N ALA A 12 5.94 33.54 -41.82
CA ALA A 12 5.12 34.70 -41.46
C ALA A 12 5.30 35.03 -39.96
N ASP A 13 5.96 36.17 -39.70
CA ASP A 13 5.56 37.33 -38.87
C ASP A 13 4.44 37.16 -37.81
N SER A 14 4.36 37.85 -36.65
CA SER A 14 5.17 38.84 -35.92
C SER A 14 4.38 39.29 -34.64
N VAL A 15 5.07 39.47 -33.51
CA VAL A 15 4.89 40.48 -32.41
C VAL A 15 3.62 40.56 -31.51
N ILE A 16 3.83 40.81 -30.19
CA ILE A 16 3.16 41.75 -29.22
C ILE A 16 3.29 41.16 -27.78
N SER A 17 4.29 41.55 -26.96
CA SER A 17 4.34 42.67 -26.00
C SER A 17 3.17 42.80 -25.01
N HIS A 18 3.46 42.74 -23.70
CA HIS A 18 3.04 43.64 -22.60
C HIS A 18 2.95 42.90 -21.24
N SER A 19 3.76 43.33 -20.27
CA SER A 19 3.65 43.04 -18.83
C SER A 19 3.08 44.27 -18.12
N PRO A 20 2.24 44.12 -17.06
CA PRO A 20 2.39 44.99 -15.88
C PRO A 20 2.05 44.24 -14.53
N PRO A 21 1.98 44.88 -13.32
CA PRO A 21 2.92 44.71 -12.19
C PRO A 21 2.22 44.25 -10.87
N PRO A 22 2.86 44.25 -9.66
CA PRO A 22 2.37 43.53 -8.48
C PRO A 22 1.53 44.38 -7.52
N HIS A 23 0.59 43.75 -6.80
CA HIS A 23 -0.13 44.39 -5.69
C HIS A 23 -0.05 43.59 -4.38
N LYS A 24 0.56 44.24 -3.38
CA LYS A 24 0.50 43.89 -1.96
C LYS A 24 -0.94 43.96 -1.44
N ARG A 25 -1.36 43.03 -0.59
CA ARG A 25 -2.39 43.30 0.43
C ARG A 25 -1.98 42.72 1.78
N HIS A 26 -1.74 43.64 2.70
CA HIS A 26 -1.68 43.43 4.14
C HIS A 26 -3.05 42.97 4.64
N HIS A 27 -3.11 42.08 5.63
CA HIS A 27 -4.00 42.24 6.79
C HIS A 27 -3.43 41.50 8.02
N PRO A 28 -3.38 42.16 9.19
CA PRO A 28 -3.02 41.57 10.49
C PRO A 28 -4.28 41.15 11.29
N ALA A 29 -4.05 40.72 12.54
CA ALA A 29 -4.99 40.53 13.66
C ALA A 29 -5.53 39.10 13.82
N HIS A 30 -4.97 38.36 14.78
CA HIS A 30 -5.43 38.24 16.18
C HIS A 30 -6.59 37.24 16.33
N TYR A 31 -6.25 36.03 16.76
CA TYR A 31 -7.19 35.17 17.50
C TYR A 31 -6.91 35.33 19.00
N PRO A 32 -7.88 35.68 19.85
CA PRO A 32 -7.73 35.53 21.29
C PRO A 32 -7.89 34.05 21.71
N PRO A 33 -7.28 33.64 22.84
CA PRO A 33 -7.36 32.28 23.34
C PRO A 33 -8.61 32.12 24.22
N THR A 34 -9.43 31.10 23.97
CA THR A 34 -10.43 30.67 24.96
C THR A 34 -10.00 29.32 25.53
N ALA A 35 -9.24 29.40 26.61
CA ALA A 35 -9.13 28.32 27.57
C ALA A 35 -10.43 28.27 28.38
N LEU A 36 -11.05 27.10 28.50
CA LEU A 36 -11.99 26.83 29.59
C LEU A 36 -11.99 25.36 29.98
N ALA A 37 -11.28 25.10 31.09
CA ALA A 37 -11.61 24.23 32.21
C ALA A 37 -12.01 22.74 31.98
N HIS A 38 -11.20 21.85 32.58
CA HIS A 38 -11.54 20.47 32.97
C HIS A 38 -12.58 20.47 34.14
N PRO A 39 -13.21 19.32 34.53
CA PRO A 39 -12.54 18.36 35.42
C PRO A 39 -12.95 16.86 35.22
N PRO A 40 -12.32 15.92 35.96
CA PRO A 40 -12.15 14.53 35.58
C PRO A 40 -13.11 13.59 36.30
N MET A 41 -13.45 12.44 35.69
CA MET A 41 -13.96 11.30 36.45
C MET A 41 -13.35 9.99 35.94
N ALA A 42 -12.72 9.32 36.90
CA ALA A 42 -12.02 8.07 36.79
C ALA A 42 -12.97 6.90 36.48
N LEU A 43 -12.48 5.93 35.71
CA LEU A 43 -12.80 4.53 36.00
C LEU A 43 -11.65 3.61 35.57
N VAL A 44 -10.80 3.33 36.55
CA VAL A 44 -9.82 2.24 36.55
C VAL A 44 -10.58 0.93 36.42
N HIS A 45 -10.41 0.23 35.29
CA HIS A 45 -10.79 -1.17 35.19
C HIS A 45 -9.55 -2.05 34.98
N LYS A 46 -9.19 -2.70 36.08
CA LYS A 46 -8.21 -3.74 36.27
C LYS A 46 -8.52 -4.94 35.36
N ARG A 47 -7.84 -5.07 34.22
CA ARG A 47 -7.90 -6.29 33.40
C ARG A 47 -6.78 -7.25 33.80
N LYS A 48 -7.22 -8.36 34.40
CA LYS A 48 -6.46 -9.57 34.76
C LYS A 48 -5.78 -10.15 33.50
N SER A 49 -4.50 -10.45 33.60
CA SER A 49 -3.73 -11.20 32.59
C SER A 49 -4.25 -12.65 32.46
N PRO A 50 -4.22 -13.25 31.25
CA PRO A 50 -4.56 -14.67 31.07
C PRO A 50 -3.37 -15.58 31.44
N PRO A 51 -3.63 -16.77 32.05
CA PRO A 51 -2.59 -17.74 32.35
C PRO A 51 -2.21 -18.59 31.13
N SER A 52 -0.93 -18.94 31.09
CA SER A 52 -0.28 -19.82 30.12
C SER A 52 -0.65 -21.28 30.39
N HIS A 53 -1.16 -22.00 29.39
CA HIS A 53 -1.25 -23.46 29.42
C HIS A 53 -0.69 -24.09 28.14
N HIS A 54 0.25 -24.99 28.36
CA HIS A 54 1.09 -25.69 27.42
C HIS A 54 0.46 -27.04 27.05
N ILE A 55 0.39 -27.29 25.73
CA ILE A 55 0.56 -28.53 24.95
C ILE A 55 0.40 -29.90 25.66
N THR A 56 -0.49 -30.75 25.15
CA THR A 56 -0.23 -32.15 24.71
C THR A 56 -1.49 -32.79 24.09
N PRO A 57 -1.45 -33.35 22.86
CA PRO A 57 -2.45 -34.30 22.41
C PRO A 57 -2.00 -35.75 22.69
N THR A 58 -2.77 -36.44 23.52
CA THR A 58 -2.70 -37.88 23.81
C THR A 58 -3.19 -38.69 22.61
N ASN A 59 -2.38 -39.64 22.12
CA ASN A 59 -2.81 -40.61 21.12
C ASN A 59 -2.79 -42.00 21.76
N THR A 60 -3.97 -42.55 22.03
CA THR A 60 -4.18 -43.88 22.62
C THR A 60 -5.10 -44.66 21.70
N VAL A 61 -4.60 -45.69 21.01
CA VAL A 61 -5.32 -46.96 20.80
C VAL A 61 -4.32 -48.12 20.65
N LEU A 62 -4.40 -49.02 21.66
CA LEU A 62 -4.16 -50.46 21.80
C LEU A 62 -3.49 -51.32 20.68
N ALA A 63 -2.56 -52.18 21.15
CA ALA A 63 -1.90 -53.36 20.54
C ALA A 63 -2.82 -54.63 20.52
N PRO A 64 -2.40 -55.93 20.33
CA PRO A 64 -1.08 -56.62 20.13
C PRO A 64 -1.15 -57.86 19.15
N PRO A 65 -0.41 -59.01 19.27
CA PRO A 65 1.04 -59.32 19.43
C PRO A 65 1.59 -60.30 18.33
N THR A 66 2.91 -60.45 18.16
CA THR A 66 3.54 -61.78 17.92
C THR A 66 5.06 -61.74 18.13
N SER A 67 5.55 -62.66 18.95
CA SER A 67 6.94 -62.90 19.30
C SER A 67 7.75 -63.50 18.15
N ALA A 68 8.98 -63.02 17.93
CA ALA A 68 10.09 -63.84 17.43
C ALA A 68 11.45 -63.18 17.75
N SER A 69 12.29 -63.98 18.40
CA SER A 69 13.67 -63.76 18.78
C SER A 69 14.64 -63.66 17.59
N SER A 70 15.64 -62.77 17.67
CA SER A 70 17.09 -63.02 17.43
C SER A 70 17.84 -61.74 17.02
N ALA A 71 18.97 -61.47 17.69
CA ALA A 71 19.95 -60.43 17.34
C ALA A 71 20.87 -60.91 16.19
N PRO A 72 21.98 -60.23 15.84
CA PRO A 72 22.24 -58.82 15.49
C PRO A 72 22.85 -58.71 14.06
N THR A 73 22.71 -57.59 13.34
CA THR A 73 23.62 -57.27 12.22
C THR A 73 23.77 -55.76 12.00
N SER A 74 25.01 -55.40 11.67
CA SER A 74 25.57 -54.09 11.39
C SER A 74 24.95 -53.40 10.17
N SER A 75 24.85 -52.06 10.21
CA SER A 75 25.53 -51.17 9.25
C SER A 75 24.89 -49.77 9.13
N THR A 76 25.78 -48.78 9.05
CA THR A 76 25.61 -47.48 8.39
C THR A 76 24.91 -46.36 9.17
N ARG A 77 25.76 -45.51 9.79
CA ARG A 77 25.48 -44.13 10.18
C ARG A 77 24.90 -43.35 8.99
N GLY A 78 23.59 -43.19 8.96
CA GLY A 78 22.94 -42.22 8.08
C GLY A 78 23.06 -40.83 8.68
N HIS A 79 24.04 -40.04 8.24
CA HIS A 79 24.02 -38.59 8.48
C HIS A 79 22.80 -37.99 7.77
N PRO A 80 21.88 -37.29 8.48
CA PRO A 80 20.78 -36.61 7.81
C PRO A 80 21.33 -35.46 6.96
N LYS A 81 21.09 -35.52 5.64
CA LYS A 81 21.44 -34.46 4.69
C LYS A 81 20.85 -33.12 5.16
N PRO A 82 21.62 -32.02 5.16
CA PRO A 82 21.13 -30.73 5.60
C PRO A 82 19.94 -30.30 4.73
N LYS A 83 18.79 -30.16 5.38
CA LYS A 83 17.53 -29.72 4.76
C LYS A 83 17.77 -28.31 4.23
N ARG A 84 17.86 -28.17 2.90
CA ARG A 84 18.09 -26.90 2.18
C ARG A 84 17.16 -25.83 2.77
N SER A 85 17.74 -24.84 3.44
CA SER A 85 17.04 -23.70 4.02
C SER A 85 16.35 -22.93 2.89
N LYS A 86 15.03 -23.13 2.75
CA LYS A 86 14.20 -22.30 1.87
C LYS A 86 14.23 -20.89 2.45
N LYS A 87 14.92 -19.98 1.76
CA LYS A 87 14.87 -18.54 2.07
C LYS A 87 13.39 -18.15 2.15
N PRO A 88 12.94 -17.50 3.23
CA PRO A 88 11.55 -17.10 3.34
C PRO A 88 11.21 -16.17 2.16
N PRO A 89 10.01 -16.31 1.56
CA PRO A 89 9.57 -15.39 0.52
C PRO A 89 9.71 -13.95 1.02
N ILE A 90 10.27 -13.07 0.18
CA ILE A 90 10.34 -11.64 0.46
C ILE A 90 8.91 -11.16 0.73
N ALA A 91 8.62 -10.86 1.99
CA ALA A 91 7.30 -10.40 2.39
C ALA A 91 7.09 -9.01 1.79
N ARG A 92 6.28 -8.92 0.73
CA ARG A 92 5.78 -7.65 0.23
C ARG A 92 5.00 -6.95 1.35
N ASN A 93 5.47 -5.79 1.79
CA ASN A 93 4.79 -4.99 2.80
C ASN A 93 3.48 -4.47 2.22
N ILE A 94 2.36 -5.09 2.60
CA ILE A 94 1.02 -4.67 2.18
C ILE A 94 0.60 -3.53 3.11
N ARG A 95 0.55 -2.31 2.55
CA ARG A 95 0.00 -1.15 3.27
C ARG A 95 -1.51 -1.34 3.45
N ARG A 96 -2.02 -1.01 4.64
CA ARG A 96 -3.47 -1.00 4.90
C ARG A 96 -4.09 0.18 4.17
N VAL A 97 -5.18 -0.09 3.44
CA VAL A 97 -5.93 0.92 2.68
C VAL A 97 -7.08 1.44 3.55
N GLN A 98 -7.28 2.76 3.57
CA GLN A 98 -8.42 3.38 4.25
C GLN A 98 -9.72 2.92 3.55
N PRO A 99 -10.74 2.46 4.29
CA PRO A 99 -12.06 2.19 3.71
C PRO A 99 -12.67 3.47 3.14
N VAL A 100 -13.17 3.40 1.90
CA VAL A 100 -13.88 4.49 1.20
C VAL A 100 -15.27 3.99 0.83
N GLU A 101 -16.28 4.85 0.97
CA GLU A 101 -17.66 4.52 0.66
C GLU A 101 -17.84 4.21 -0.84
N ARG A 102 -18.73 3.25 -1.13
CA ARG A 102 -19.08 2.82 -2.49
C ARG A 102 -20.58 2.96 -2.71
N ASP A 103 -20.97 3.20 -3.96
CA ASP A 103 -22.37 3.20 -4.41
C ASP A 103 -22.93 1.76 -4.50
N GLU A 104 -24.21 1.64 -4.80
CA GLU A 104 -24.90 0.34 -4.97
C GLU A 104 -24.29 -0.50 -6.10
N HIS A 105 -23.58 0.14 -7.04
CA HIS A 105 -22.87 -0.51 -8.14
C HIS A 105 -21.40 -0.85 -7.79
N GLY A 106 -20.95 -0.58 -6.57
CA GLY A 106 -19.60 -0.85 -6.10
C GLY A 106 -18.52 0.15 -6.53
N ARG A 107 -18.90 1.26 -7.19
CA ARG A 107 -17.98 2.35 -7.55
C ARG A 107 -17.77 3.25 -6.34
N TYR A 108 -16.58 3.84 -6.23
CA TYR A 108 -16.31 4.79 -5.15
C TYR A 108 -17.17 6.04 -5.29
N LYS A 109 -17.75 6.48 -4.18
CA LYS A 109 -18.44 7.78 -4.12
C LYS A 109 -17.39 8.88 -4.08
N LEU A 110 -17.41 9.77 -5.07
CA LEU A 110 -16.50 10.90 -5.17
C LEU A 110 -17.30 12.22 -5.06
N PRO A 111 -16.71 13.28 -4.49
CA PRO A 111 -15.33 13.36 -3.99
C PRO A 111 -15.12 12.61 -2.67
N ALA A 112 -13.91 12.06 -2.47
CA ALA A 112 -13.57 11.26 -1.28
C ALA A 112 -12.32 11.78 -0.58
N GLN A 113 -12.36 11.91 0.75
CA GLN A 113 -11.21 12.31 1.54
C GLN A 113 -10.31 11.11 1.86
N VAL A 114 -9.03 11.21 1.46
CA VAL A 114 -7.99 10.22 1.73
C VAL A 114 -6.82 10.92 2.42
N GLY A 115 -6.71 10.75 3.73
CA GLY A 115 -5.79 11.53 4.56
C GLY A 115 -6.05 13.03 4.45
N ILE A 116 -5.08 13.77 3.91
CA ILE A 116 -5.15 15.23 3.72
C ILE A 116 -5.60 15.64 2.32
N LEU A 117 -5.89 14.69 1.43
CA LEU A 117 -6.24 14.97 0.04
C LEU A 117 -7.73 14.70 -0.17
N LEU A 118 -8.39 15.57 -0.93
CA LEU A 118 -9.73 15.37 -1.46
C LEU A 118 -9.62 14.90 -2.91
N VAL A 119 -10.02 13.66 -3.18
CA VAL A 119 -10.00 13.07 -4.52
C VAL A 119 -11.30 13.40 -5.25
N HIS A 120 -11.20 14.07 -6.39
CA HIS A 120 -12.35 14.44 -7.23
C HIS A 120 -12.62 13.41 -8.30
N GLN A 121 -11.57 12.93 -8.99
CA GLN A 121 -11.68 11.97 -10.08
C GLN A 121 -10.53 10.95 -10.00
N LEU A 122 -10.86 9.66 -10.12
CA LEU A 122 -9.85 8.57 -10.06
C LEU A 122 -9.04 8.42 -11.36
N GLY A 123 -9.59 8.84 -12.49
CA GLY A 123 -8.98 8.64 -13.79
C GLY A 123 -9.02 7.18 -14.25
N TYR A 124 -8.18 6.84 -15.24
CA TYR A 124 -8.02 5.48 -15.75
C TYR A 124 -6.55 5.09 -15.86
N ILE A 125 -6.27 3.79 -15.71
CA ILE A 125 -4.91 3.24 -15.74
C ILE A 125 -4.52 2.94 -17.18
N VAL A 126 -3.28 3.27 -17.56
CA VAL A 126 -2.69 2.90 -18.84
C VAL A 126 -1.63 1.82 -18.60
N PRO A 127 -1.96 0.53 -18.76
CA PRO A 127 -1.02 -0.56 -18.50
C PRO A 127 0.02 -0.73 -19.61
N ASP A 128 -0.27 -0.28 -20.83
CA ASP A 128 0.56 -0.56 -22.01
C ASP A 128 1.77 0.37 -22.16
N ARG A 129 1.89 1.40 -21.31
CA ARG A 129 2.96 2.41 -21.38
C ARG A 129 3.67 2.53 -20.04
N GLU A 130 4.96 2.23 -20.03
CA GLU A 130 5.80 2.26 -18.83
C GLU A 130 5.98 3.68 -18.28
N SER A 131 5.71 4.72 -19.07
CA SER A 131 5.74 6.10 -18.58
C SER A 131 4.63 6.42 -17.56
N PHE A 132 3.57 5.60 -17.49
CA PHE A 132 2.42 5.81 -16.60
C PHE A 132 2.40 4.89 -15.37
N HIS A 133 3.42 4.06 -15.17
CA HIS A 133 3.53 3.24 -13.97
C HIS A 133 4.97 2.77 -13.73
N ASN A 134 5.25 2.33 -12.52
CA ASN A 134 6.48 1.59 -12.18
C ASN A 134 6.15 0.45 -11.22
N GLU A 135 7.16 -0.21 -10.66
CA GLU A 135 6.96 -1.35 -9.75
C GLU A 135 6.11 -1.03 -8.50
N ARG A 136 6.02 0.24 -8.09
CA ARG A 136 5.39 0.65 -6.83
C ARG A 136 4.24 1.63 -6.99
N TYR A 137 4.16 2.35 -8.09
CA TYR A 137 3.26 3.46 -8.30
C TYR A 137 2.63 3.42 -9.68
N ILE A 138 1.44 4.00 -9.77
CA ILE A 138 0.70 4.23 -11.01
C ILE A 138 0.34 5.71 -11.08
N TRP A 139 0.26 6.25 -12.29
CA TRP A 139 -0.20 7.61 -12.56
C TRP A 139 -1.40 7.57 -13.50
N PRO A 140 -2.63 7.42 -12.97
CA PRO A 140 -3.82 7.33 -13.81
C PRO A 140 -4.07 8.65 -14.57
N VAL A 141 -4.49 8.55 -15.82
CA VAL A 141 -4.83 9.70 -16.64
C VAL A 141 -6.16 10.30 -16.16
N GLY A 142 -6.20 11.61 -15.97
CA GLY A 142 -7.38 12.32 -15.47
C GLY A 142 -7.57 12.23 -13.95
N PHE A 143 -6.62 11.64 -13.22
CA PHE A 143 -6.62 11.69 -11.76
C PHE A 143 -6.54 13.14 -11.26
N THR A 144 -7.49 13.56 -10.43
CA THR A 144 -7.62 14.94 -9.97
C THR A 144 -7.86 15.00 -8.46
N VAL A 145 -7.07 15.82 -7.76
CA VAL A 145 -7.12 16.01 -6.30
C VAL A 145 -7.01 17.48 -5.92
N SER A 146 -7.53 17.85 -4.76
CA SER A 146 -7.27 19.13 -4.09
C SER A 146 -6.85 18.91 -2.64
N ARG A 147 -6.26 19.94 -2.02
CA ARG A 147 -5.89 19.98 -0.61
C ARG A 147 -6.51 21.19 0.06
#